data_AF-A0A6A4UBA0-F1
#
_entry.id   AF-A0A6A4UBA0-F1
#
_cell.length_a   1.000
_cell.length_b   1.000
_cell.length_c   1.000
_cell.angle_alpha   90.00
_cell.angle_beta   90.00
_cell.angle_gamma   90.00
#
_symmetry.space_group_name_H-M   'P 1'
#
loop_
_entity.id
_entity.type
_entity.pdbx_description
1 polymer ?
#
loop_
_entity_poly.entity_id
_entity_poly.type
_entity_poly.pdbx_seq_one_letter_code
_entity_poly.pdbx_strand_id
1 'polypeptide(L)'
;MKSRKQNSVVKKSYSSLIEDIGELLKTGRKQFYISANTILVHTYWQIGKRIVEFEQGGKTKADYGSKLLDTLACDLKLKYGKGFSRSNVYLMRQLFVVYPKFQTLSGKFTWSHIVELLNVEDSLTRSFYEKQTLIEKWSVRELRRQIDSALFPYFPRPILFVG
;
A
#
# COMPACT_ATOMS: atom_id res chain seq x y z
N MET A 1 52.87 -26.12 -14.53
CA MET A 1 52.08 -25.66 -13.36
C MET A 1 51.30 -24.34 -13.55
N LYS A 2 51.43 -23.60 -14.67
CA LYS A 2 50.70 -22.32 -14.87
C LYS A 2 49.19 -22.46 -15.24
N SER A 3 48.74 -23.59 -15.79
CA SER A 3 47.34 -23.69 -16.31
C SER A 3 46.26 -23.86 -15.22
N ARG A 4 46.59 -24.37 -14.02
CA ARG A 4 45.61 -24.59 -12.95
C ARG A 4 45.19 -23.29 -12.23
N LYS A 5 46.11 -22.32 -12.14
CA LYS A 5 45.87 -21.00 -11.50
C LYS A 5 45.07 -20.04 -12.38
N GLN A 6 45.25 -20.07 -13.71
CA GLN A 6 44.46 -19.23 -14.63
C GLN A 6 42.98 -19.66 -14.66
N ASN A 7 42.71 -20.96 -14.63
CA ASN A 7 41.35 -21.49 -14.69
C ASN A 7 40.51 -21.13 -13.44
N SER A 8 41.15 -21.05 -12.25
CA SER A 8 40.48 -20.61 -11.02
C SER A 8 40.17 -19.11 -10.99
N VAL A 9 41.01 -18.27 -11.63
CA VAL A 9 40.83 -16.81 -11.67
C VAL A 9 39.70 -16.43 -12.63
N VAL A 10 39.64 -17.06 -13.80
CA VAL A 10 38.56 -16.83 -14.79
C VAL A 10 37.20 -17.28 -14.24
N LYS A 11 37.15 -18.43 -13.56
CA LYS A 11 35.92 -18.91 -12.92
C LYS A 11 35.41 -17.95 -11.83
N LYS A 12 36.32 -17.35 -11.05
CA LYS A 12 35.99 -16.35 -10.03
C LYS A 12 35.49 -15.02 -10.64
N SER A 13 36.07 -14.62 -11.78
CA SER A 13 35.64 -13.45 -12.55
C SER A 13 34.25 -13.62 -13.19
N TYR A 14 33.94 -14.84 -13.65
CA TYR A 14 32.63 -15.15 -14.20
C TYR A 14 31.54 -15.23 -13.11
N SER A 15 31.86 -15.80 -11.94
CA SER A 15 30.91 -15.82 -10.82
C SER A 15 30.59 -14.41 -10.30
N SER A 16 31.58 -13.51 -10.23
CA SER A 16 31.31 -12.12 -9.85
C SER A 16 30.45 -11.41 -10.88
N LEU A 17 30.66 -11.65 -12.19
CA LEU A 17 29.79 -11.10 -13.23
C LEU A 17 28.32 -11.56 -13.07
N ILE A 18 28.09 -12.84 -12.72
CA ILE A 18 26.74 -13.35 -12.45
C ILE A 18 26.13 -12.67 -11.23
N GLU A 19 26.91 -12.47 -10.16
CA GLU A 19 26.48 -11.76 -8.95
C GLU A 19 26.09 -10.32 -9.28
N ASP A 20 26.93 -9.58 -10.01
CA ASP A 20 26.70 -8.19 -10.43
C ASP A 20 25.41 -8.07 -11.27
N ILE A 21 25.24 -8.94 -12.27
CA ILE A 21 24.01 -8.98 -13.10
C ILE A 21 22.79 -9.29 -12.21
N GLY A 22 22.94 -10.23 -11.28
CA GLY A 22 21.90 -10.59 -10.32
C GLY A 22 21.48 -9.41 -9.44
N GLU A 23 22.43 -8.60 -8.97
CA GLU A 23 22.17 -7.40 -8.18
C GLU A 23 21.49 -6.29 -9.00
N LEU A 24 21.92 -6.08 -10.25
CA LEU A 24 21.25 -5.15 -11.17
C LEU A 24 19.79 -5.56 -11.41
N LEU A 25 19.52 -6.84 -11.65
CA LEU A 25 18.16 -7.36 -11.83
C LEU A 25 17.30 -7.19 -10.56
N LYS A 26 17.85 -7.50 -9.38
CA LYS A 26 17.16 -7.31 -8.10
C LYS A 26 16.81 -5.84 -7.88
N THR A 27 17.75 -4.94 -8.15
CA THR A 27 17.59 -3.49 -7.99
C THR A 27 16.55 -2.93 -8.94
N GLY A 28 16.64 -3.26 -10.23
CA GLY A 28 15.67 -2.81 -11.23
C GLY A 28 14.25 -3.30 -10.93
N ARG A 29 14.08 -4.57 -10.55
CA ARG A 29 12.78 -5.11 -10.12
C ARG A 29 12.22 -4.36 -8.91
N LYS A 30 13.05 -4.13 -7.89
CA LYS A 30 12.64 -3.39 -6.68
C LYS A 30 12.16 -1.98 -7.03
N GLN A 31 12.89 -1.25 -7.85
CA GLN A 31 12.51 0.10 -8.29
C GLN A 31 11.21 0.11 -9.09
N PHE A 32 11.04 -0.85 -10.01
CA PHE A 32 9.81 -1.02 -10.77
C PHE A 32 8.59 -1.23 -9.84
N TYR A 33 8.70 -2.14 -8.87
CA TYR A 33 7.60 -2.40 -7.93
C TYR A 33 7.25 -1.18 -7.08
N ILE A 34 8.24 -0.43 -6.58
CA ILE A 34 8.01 0.78 -5.80
C ILE A 34 7.30 1.85 -6.64
N SER A 35 7.75 2.06 -7.87
CA SER A 35 7.17 3.06 -8.78
C SER A 35 5.74 2.68 -9.17
N ALA A 36 5.53 1.42 -9.61
CA ALA A 36 4.21 0.91 -9.97
C ALA A 36 3.22 1.01 -8.80
N ASN A 37 3.65 0.64 -7.58
CA ASN A 37 2.81 0.77 -6.40
C ASN A 37 2.45 2.23 -6.10
N THR A 38 3.41 3.15 -6.21
CA THR A 38 3.17 4.58 -5.95
C THR A 38 2.14 5.14 -6.94
N ILE A 39 2.27 4.81 -8.22
CA ILE A 39 1.32 5.20 -9.28
C ILE A 39 -0.06 4.60 -9.01
N LEU A 40 -0.13 3.32 -8.62
CA LEU A 40 -1.38 2.63 -8.34
C LEU A 40 -2.14 3.28 -7.18
N VAL A 41 -1.47 3.47 -6.04
CA VAL A 41 -2.08 4.08 -4.84
C VAL A 41 -2.52 5.51 -5.13
N HIS A 42 -1.71 6.29 -5.86
CA HIS A 42 -2.11 7.63 -6.28
C HIS A 42 -3.36 7.61 -7.15
N THR A 43 -3.43 6.70 -8.12
CA THR A 43 -4.58 6.56 -9.01
C THR A 43 -5.85 6.21 -8.23
N TYR A 44 -5.75 5.25 -7.31
CA TYR A 44 -6.87 4.85 -6.45
C TYR A 44 -7.33 5.97 -5.51
N TRP A 45 -6.40 6.77 -4.98
CA TRP A 45 -6.70 7.96 -4.21
C TRP A 45 -7.48 9.00 -5.05
N GLN A 46 -7.04 9.26 -6.29
CA GLN A 46 -7.72 10.19 -7.20
C GLN A 46 -9.13 9.70 -7.56
N ILE A 47 -9.30 8.39 -7.79
CA ILE A 47 -10.64 7.81 -8.03
C ILE A 47 -11.54 8.04 -6.81
N GLY A 48 -11.04 7.75 -5.61
CA GLY A 48 -11.75 8.02 -4.36
C GLY A 48 -12.19 9.47 -4.21
N LYS A 49 -11.28 10.41 -4.53
CA LYS A 49 -11.57 11.84 -4.55
C LYS A 49 -12.75 12.17 -5.47
N ARG A 50 -12.73 11.68 -6.72
CA ARG A 50 -13.81 11.93 -7.69
C ARG A 50 -15.15 11.36 -7.23
N ILE A 51 -15.14 10.19 -6.61
CA ILE A 51 -16.37 9.57 -6.04
C ILE A 51 -16.95 10.48 -4.95
N VAL A 52 -16.13 10.92 -3.99
CA VAL A 52 -16.60 11.75 -2.88
C VAL A 52 -17.06 13.14 -3.33
N GLU A 53 -16.35 13.76 -4.27
CA GLU A 53 -16.78 15.05 -4.87
C GLU A 53 -18.13 14.90 -5.59
N PHE A 54 -18.36 13.80 -6.29
CA PHE A 54 -19.64 13.50 -6.94
C PHE A 54 -20.77 13.25 -5.92
N GLU A 55 -20.51 12.52 -4.83
CA GLU A 55 -21.46 12.31 -3.73
C GLU A 55 -21.90 13.65 -3.09
N GLN A 56 -20.96 14.59 -2.89
CA GLN A 56 -21.23 15.90 -2.27
C GLN A 56 -22.04 16.82 -3.19
N GLY A 57 -21.78 16.80 -4.50
CA GLY A 57 -22.56 17.54 -5.49
C GLY A 57 -24.01 17.05 -5.66
N GLY A 58 -24.30 15.83 -5.21
CA GLY A 58 -25.61 15.17 -5.34
C GLY A 58 -26.58 15.30 -4.15
N LYS A 59 -26.25 16.03 -3.08
CA LYS A 59 -27.07 16.15 -1.84
C LYS A 59 -27.51 14.79 -1.26
N THR A 60 -26.55 13.94 -0.93
CA THR A 60 -26.81 12.51 -0.87
C THR A 60 -27.15 11.97 0.54
N LYS A 61 -28.39 11.46 0.69
CA LYS A 61 -28.85 10.57 1.78
C LYS A 61 -28.13 9.20 1.71
N ALA A 62 -27.91 8.54 2.84
CA ALA A 62 -27.14 7.28 2.96
C ALA A 62 -27.49 6.18 1.90
N ASP A 63 -28.75 6.05 1.52
CA ASP A 63 -29.21 5.04 0.53
C ASP A 63 -28.70 5.25 -0.90
N TYR A 64 -28.46 6.50 -1.31
CA TYR A 64 -27.98 6.78 -2.67
C TYR A 64 -26.49 6.47 -2.81
N GLY A 65 -25.70 6.61 -1.74
CA GLY A 65 -24.27 6.29 -1.75
C GLY A 65 -24.01 4.81 -2.05
N SER A 66 -24.77 3.89 -1.43
CA SER A 66 -24.59 2.45 -1.69
C SER A 66 -24.91 2.08 -3.14
N LYS A 67 -26.05 2.56 -3.67
CA LYS A 67 -26.46 2.28 -5.07
C LYS A 67 -25.48 2.88 -6.09
N LEU A 68 -24.91 4.04 -5.79
CA LEU A 68 -23.90 4.67 -6.63
C LEU A 68 -22.65 3.77 -6.74
N LEU A 69 -22.12 3.27 -5.63
CA LEU A 69 -20.93 2.41 -5.64
C LEU A 69 -21.18 1.08 -6.37
N ASP A 70 -22.37 0.50 -6.24
CA ASP A 70 -22.76 -0.70 -6.97
C ASP A 70 -22.75 -0.46 -8.48
N THR A 71 -23.38 0.63 -8.92
CA THR A 71 -23.44 1.02 -10.33
C THR A 71 -22.04 1.32 -10.88
N LEU A 72 -21.26 2.14 -10.17
CA LEU A 72 -19.88 2.47 -10.55
C LEU A 72 -19.00 1.23 -10.69
N ALA A 73 -19.08 0.29 -9.74
CA ALA A 73 -18.30 -0.94 -9.82
C ALA A 73 -18.69 -1.77 -11.05
N CYS A 74 -19.98 -1.89 -11.36
CA CYS A 74 -20.45 -2.58 -12.56
C CYS A 74 -19.91 -1.91 -13.83
N ASP A 75 -20.14 -0.60 -13.99
CA ASP A 75 -19.79 0.16 -15.19
C ASP A 75 -18.28 0.24 -15.42
N LEU A 76 -17.50 0.49 -14.35
CA LEU A 76 -16.05 0.54 -14.43
C LEU A 76 -15.45 -0.84 -14.74
N LYS A 77 -16.01 -1.91 -14.17
CA LYS A 77 -15.58 -3.28 -14.48
C LYS A 77 -15.91 -3.65 -15.92
N LEU A 78 -17.06 -3.24 -16.44
CA LEU A 78 -17.45 -3.46 -17.83
C LEU A 78 -16.51 -2.71 -18.80
N LYS A 79 -16.16 -1.46 -18.46
CA LYS A 79 -15.36 -0.60 -19.33
C LYS A 79 -13.85 -0.84 -19.26
N TYR A 80 -13.32 -1.14 -18.07
CA TYR A 80 -11.87 -1.20 -17.81
C TYR A 80 -11.39 -2.56 -17.25
N GLY A 81 -12.31 -3.48 -16.93
CA GLY A 81 -11.98 -4.84 -16.54
C GLY A 81 -11.60 -5.01 -15.06
N LYS A 82 -10.56 -5.82 -14.81
CA LYS A 82 -10.14 -6.22 -13.46
C LYS A 82 -9.72 -5.01 -12.63
N GLY A 83 -9.96 -5.06 -11.32
CA GLY A 83 -9.61 -3.98 -10.39
C GLY A 83 -10.80 -3.08 -9.98
N PHE A 84 -11.99 -3.26 -10.56
CA PHE A 84 -13.18 -2.48 -10.21
C PHE A 84 -14.29 -3.34 -9.58
N SER A 85 -13.93 -4.24 -8.66
CA SER A 85 -14.96 -4.88 -7.83
C SER A 85 -15.62 -3.87 -6.91
N ARG A 86 -16.85 -4.16 -6.46
CA ARG A 86 -17.58 -3.34 -5.48
C ARG A 86 -16.71 -2.98 -4.28
N SER A 87 -16.04 -3.98 -3.69
CA SER A 87 -15.14 -3.78 -2.56
C SER A 87 -13.96 -2.87 -2.89
N ASN A 88 -13.36 -2.99 -4.08
CA ASN A 88 -12.22 -2.16 -4.44
C ASN A 88 -12.63 -0.71 -4.69
N VAL A 89 -13.78 -0.46 -5.34
CA VAL A 89 -14.35 0.89 -5.51
C VAL A 89 -14.68 1.52 -4.16
N TYR A 90 -15.26 0.75 -3.24
CA TYR A 90 -15.48 1.19 -1.87
C TYR A 90 -14.16 1.54 -1.16
N LEU A 91 -13.13 0.69 -1.26
CA LEU A 91 -11.82 0.98 -0.66
C LEU A 91 -11.15 2.22 -1.26
N MET A 92 -11.27 2.45 -2.57
CA MET A 92 -10.78 3.68 -3.22
C MET A 92 -11.47 4.91 -2.63
N ARG A 93 -12.80 4.87 -2.46
CA ARG A 93 -13.55 5.93 -1.78
C ARG A 93 -13.04 6.13 -0.35
N GLN A 94 -12.96 5.06 0.44
CA GLN A 94 -12.52 5.14 1.84
C GLN A 94 -11.09 5.64 1.98
N LEU A 95 -10.20 5.29 1.06
CA LEU A 95 -8.84 5.82 1.01
C LEU A 95 -8.85 7.36 1.01
N PHE A 96 -9.67 7.99 0.17
CA PHE A 96 -9.74 9.45 0.12
C PHE A 96 -10.38 10.04 1.38
N VAL A 97 -11.47 9.43 1.89
CA VAL A 97 -12.16 9.88 3.10
C VAL A 97 -11.22 9.87 4.31
N VAL A 98 -10.46 8.79 4.48
CA VAL A 98 -9.54 8.63 5.62
C VAL A 98 -8.27 9.46 5.45
N TYR A 99 -7.77 9.58 4.21
CA TYR A 99 -6.54 10.31 3.91
C TYR A 99 -6.77 11.42 2.87
N PRO A 100 -7.38 12.56 3.23
CA PRO A 100 -7.65 13.65 2.28
C PRO A 100 -6.40 14.34 1.72
N LYS A 101 -5.22 14.06 2.27
CA LYS A 101 -3.91 14.56 1.79
C LYS A 101 -3.05 13.38 1.35
N PHE A 102 -2.78 13.23 0.06
CA PHE A 102 -2.05 12.08 -0.48
C PHE A 102 -0.64 11.86 0.12
N GLN A 103 0.05 12.95 0.51
CA GLN A 103 1.42 12.92 1.03
C GLN A 103 1.57 12.09 2.32
N THR A 104 0.47 11.84 3.06
CA THR A 104 0.52 10.99 4.25
C THR A 104 0.90 9.55 3.92
N LEU A 105 0.52 9.07 2.72
CA LEU A 105 0.69 7.69 2.28
C LEU A 105 1.73 7.52 1.17
N SER A 106 2.00 8.58 0.39
CA SER A 106 2.86 8.53 -0.79
C SER A 106 4.23 7.92 -0.47
N GLY A 107 4.56 6.79 -1.10
CA GLY A 107 5.85 6.11 -0.98
C GLY A 107 6.08 5.32 0.32
N LYS A 108 5.12 5.33 1.25
CA LYS A 108 5.25 4.66 2.56
C LYS A 108 4.61 3.28 2.61
N PHE A 109 3.48 3.11 1.92
CA PHE A 109 2.66 1.91 2.01
C PHE A 109 2.29 1.37 0.64
N THR A 110 2.18 0.04 0.54
CA THR A 110 1.56 -0.59 -0.63
C THR A 110 0.04 -0.54 -0.53
N TRP A 111 -0.66 -0.74 -1.66
CA TRP A 111 -2.12 -0.84 -1.64
C TRP A 111 -2.61 -1.85 -0.60
N SER A 112 -1.98 -3.02 -0.51
CA SER A 112 -2.32 -4.04 0.48
C SER A 112 -2.16 -3.56 1.92
N HIS A 113 -1.09 -2.82 2.26
CA HIS A 113 -0.96 -2.23 3.60
C HIS A 113 -2.09 -1.24 3.89
N ILE A 114 -2.43 -0.41 2.90
CA ILE A 114 -3.52 0.57 3.03
C ILE A 114 -4.85 -0.13 3.28
N VAL A 115 -5.14 -1.25 2.60
CA VAL A 115 -6.36 -2.02 2.85
C VAL A 115 -6.44 -2.50 4.30
N GLU A 116 -5.34 -3.01 4.88
CA GLU A 116 -5.33 -3.40 6.31
C GLU A 116 -5.60 -2.20 7.23
N LEU A 117 -4.97 -1.06 6.95
CA LEU A 117 -5.12 0.16 7.75
C LEU A 117 -6.53 0.76 7.65
N LEU A 118 -7.17 0.66 6.48
CA LEU A 118 -8.55 1.13 6.27
C LEU A 118 -9.58 0.30 7.05
N ASN A 119 -9.26 -0.96 7.38
CA ASN A 119 -10.11 -1.80 8.22
C ASN A 119 -10.04 -1.44 9.71
N VAL A 120 -9.02 -0.67 10.13
CA VAL A 120 -8.92 -0.16 11.50
C VAL A 120 -9.78 1.09 11.59
N GLU A 121 -10.91 1.04 12.32
CA GLU A 121 -11.88 2.15 12.38
C GLU A 121 -11.34 3.37 13.16
N ASP A 122 -10.77 3.13 14.35
CA ASP A 122 -10.24 4.18 15.21
C ASP A 122 -8.99 4.82 14.62
N SER A 123 -9.03 6.15 14.48
CA SER A 123 -7.95 6.93 13.88
C SER A 123 -6.63 6.88 14.66
N LEU A 124 -6.70 6.81 16.00
CA LEU A 124 -5.51 6.77 16.85
C LEU A 124 -4.81 5.42 16.73
N THR A 125 -5.57 4.34 16.79
CA THR A 125 -5.13 2.96 16.57
C THR A 125 -4.51 2.81 15.18
N ARG A 126 -5.16 3.36 14.14
CA ARG A 126 -4.63 3.35 12.78
C ARG A 126 -3.28 4.09 12.69
N SER A 127 -3.19 5.28 13.28
CA SER A 127 -1.94 6.06 13.30
C SER A 127 -0.81 5.35 14.05
N PHE A 128 -1.14 4.61 15.12
CA PHE A 128 -0.17 3.78 15.83
C PHE A 128 0.40 2.70 14.91
N TYR A 129 -0.47 1.91 14.26
CA TYR A 129 -0.04 0.84 13.36
C TYR A 129 0.70 1.37 12.13
N GLU A 130 0.34 2.53 11.58
CA GLU A 130 1.09 3.21 10.53
C GLU A 130 2.53 3.48 10.96
N LYS A 131 2.72 4.11 12.13
CA LYS A 131 4.04 4.45 12.65
C LYS A 131 4.87 3.20 12.92
N GLN A 132 4.29 2.21 13.60
CA GLN A 132 4.97 0.95 13.91
C GLN A 132 5.38 0.19 12.65
N THR A 133 4.50 0.13 11.63
CA THR A 133 4.82 -0.50 10.34
C THR A 133 6.03 0.14 9.68
N LEU A 134 6.20 1.46 9.79
CA LEU A 134 7.33 2.17 9.20
C LEU A 134 8.62 1.99 10.00
N ILE A 135 8.53 1.96 11.34
CA ILE A 135 9.68 1.77 12.23
C ILE A 135 10.21 0.34 12.12
N GLU A 136 9.32 -0.64 12.29
CA GLU A 136 9.64 -2.06 12.34
C GLU A 136 9.65 -2.74 10.96
N LYS A 137 9.33 -1.98 9.90
CA LYS A 137 9.29 -2.44 8.50
C LYS A 137 8.42 -3.70 8.32
N TRP A 138 7.26 -3.73 8.97
CA TRP A 138 6.36 -4.87 8.89
C TRP A 138 5.91 -5.13 7.45
N SER A 139 5.89 -6.42 7.10
CA SER A 139 5.17 -6.87 5.90
C SER A 139 3.66 -6.75 6.12
N VAL A 140 2.87 -6.78 5.04
CA VAL A 140 1.40 -6.80 5.10
C VAL A 140 0.89 -7.89 6.06
N ARG A 141 1.52 -9.08 6.02
CA ARG A 141 1.14 -10.21 6.88
C ARG A 141 1.40 -9.92 8.36
N GLU A 142 2.52 -9.27 8.65
CA GLU A 142 2.88 -8.93 10.02
C GLU A 142 1.99 -7.79 10.53
N LEU A 143 1.77 -6.74 9.73
CA LEU A 143 0.79 -5.69 10.06
C LEU A 143 -0.57 -6.29 10.39
N ARG A 144 -1.10 -7.18 9.54
CA ARG A 144 -2.36 -7.87 9.81
C ARG A 144 -2.32 -8.64 11.13
N ARG A 145 -1.26 -9.42 11.36
CA ARG A 145 -1.09 -10.17 12.61
C ARG A 145 -1.10 -9.25 13.84
N GLN A 146 -0.49 -8.07 13.75
CA GLN A 146 -0.43 -7.10 14.85
C GLN A 146 -1.74 -6.36 15.09
N ILE A 147 -2.54 -6.18 14.04
CA ILE A 147 -3.92 -5.69 14.13
C ILE A 147 -4.80 -6.77 14.79
N ASP A 148 -4.75 -8.01 14.29
CA ASP A 148 -5.56 -9.14 14.77
C ASP A 148 -5.24 -9.51 16.23
N SER A 149 -3.99 -9.36 16.66
CA SER A 149 -3.58 -9.59 18.05
C SER A 149 -4.01 -8.48 19.01
N ALA A 150 -4.62 -7.41 18.49
CA ALA A 150 -5.00 -6.22 19.23
C ALA A 150 -3.84 -5.72 20.11
N LEU A 151 -2.64 -5.56 19.53
CA LEU A 151 -1.49 -5.05 20.28
C LEU A 151 -1.76 -3.65 20.89
N PHE A 152 -2.69 -2.89 20.32
CA PHE A 152 -3.05 -1.53 20.78
C PHE A 152 -3.78 -1.46 22.14
N PRO A 153 -4.83 -2.25 22.46
CA PRO A 153 -5.45 -2.23 23.79
C PRO A 153 -4.50 -2.54 24.98
N TYR A 154 -3.28 -3.03 24.74
CA TYR A 154 -2.30 -3.35 25.78
C TYR A 154 -1.17 -2.33 25.94
N PHE A 155 -1.08 -1.31 25.07
CA PHE A 155 -0.06 -0.27 25.26
C PHE A 155 -0.61 0.81 26.21
N PRO A 156 -0.02 1.03 27.41
CA PRO A 156 -0.44 2.11 28.27
C PRO A 156 -0.31 3.42 27.49
N ARG A 157 -1.41 4.19 27.44
CA ARG A 157 -1.43 5.48 26.75
C ARG A 157 -0.20 6.28 27.22
N PRO A 158 0.70 6.74 26.32
CA PRO A 158 1.76 7.62 26.75
C PRO A 158 1.09 8.84 27.38
N ILE A 159 1.30 9.00 28.69
CA ILE A 159 0.98 10.21 29.42
C ILE A 159 1.63 11.34 28.63
N LEU A 160 0.82 12.32 28.25
CA LEU A 160 1.23 13.55 27.60
C LEU A 160 2.54 14.05 28.22
N PHE A 161 3.63 14.02 27.47
CA PHE A 161 4.77 14.86 27.80
C PHE A 161 4.39 16.28 27.37
N VAL A 162 3.87 17.01 28.34
CA VAL A 162 3.89 18.47 28.37
C VAL A 162 5.36 18.90 28.42
N GLY A 163 5.74 19.72 27.46
CA GLY A 163 6.99 20.48 27.40
C GLY A 163 6.75 21.72 26.57
#